data_AF-A0A2G5UP53-F1
#
_entry.id   AF-A0A2G5UP53-F1
#
_cell.length_a   1.000
_cell.length_b   1.000
_cell.length_c   1.000
_cell.angle_alpha   90.00
_cell.angle_beta   90.00
_cell.angle_gamma   90.00
#
_symmetry.space_group_name_H-M   'P 1'
#
loop_
_entity.id
_entity.type
_entity.pdbx_description
1 polymer ?
#
loop_
_entity_poly.entity_id
_entity_poly.type
_entity_poly.pdbx_seq_one_letter_code
_entity_poly.pdbx_strand_id
1 'polypeptide(L)'
;MSNAENTSEKSEKWKSVTDPKKVLEAYYSEGNYYHYGDIQELAQMTGLSHKNVRDTLCRFRKRDEKAGKPVPPPPRQQNEFSDEQREILEETFEKHPLMGQWTPEKTREICEKTGLKVKQVNNWLCHQRRKLDGRGNEKDRRRRRMIKLEKIRLGTARVSAFSPPELDLMEAFHLKAELAEIGGKQFKIPYGELVEKTGKDRKKIRDWFSKRKLRDKNFVKSMENQKMEEIDEPSGSSSQQHEEPQPNDLHQNLQTILNSLIFPVNPM
;
A
#
# COMPACT_ATOMS: atom_id res chain seq x y z
N MET A 1 -16.73 -27.68 3.41
CA MET A 1 -15.67 -28.08 2.47
C MET A 1 -14.38 -27.50 2.99
N SER A 2 -13.40 -28.38 3.17
CA SER A 2 -12.11 -28.13 3.80
C SER A 2 -11.29 -27.11 3.02
N ASN A 3 -11.01 -25.97 3.65
CA ASN A 3 -10.05 -25.00 3.14
C ASN A 3 -8.68 -25.68 3.03
N ALA A 4 -8.19 -25.77 1.80
CA ALA A 4 -6.82 -26.16 1.52
C ALA A 4 -5.91 -25.03 2.01
N GLU A 5 -5.52 -25.12 3.28
CA GLU A 5 -4.33 -24.47 3.79
C GLU A 5 -3.16 -24.95 2.94
N ASN A 6 -2.65 -24.09 2.07
CA ASN A 6 -1.33 -24.29 1.47
C ASN A 6 -0.26 -23.95 2.52
N THR A 7 -0.29 -24.69 3.63
CA THR A 7 0.79 -24.77 4.59
C THR A 7 1.82 -25.69 3.95
N SER A 8 2.75 -25.10 3.21
CA SER A 8 4.05 -25.75 3.01
C SER A 8 4.52 -26.16 4.39
N GLU A 9 4.45 -27.45 4.73
CA GLU A 9 4.82 -28.03 6.02
C GLU A 9 6.23 -27.52 6.38
N LYS A 10 6.29 -26.44 7.17
CA LYS A 10 7.55 -25.94 7.68
C LYS A 10 8.02 -27.01 8.64
N SER A 11 9.04 -27.76 8.25
CA SER A 11 9.52 -28.87 9.07
C SER A 11 9.95 -28.31 10.43
N GLU A 12 9.21 -28.60 11.50
CA GLU A 12 9.47 -28.07 12.84
C GLU A 12 10.63 -28.78 13.56
N LYS A 13 11.73 -29.06 12.84
CA LYS A 13 12.84 -29.88 13.34
C LYS A 13 13.56 -29.20 14.51
N TRP A 14 13.48 -27.88 14.60
CA TRP A 14 13.98 -27.08 15.71
C TRP A 14 13.38 -27.46 17.07
N LYS A 15 12.14 -28.01 17.10
CA LYS A 15 11.51 -28.48 18.34
C LYS A 15 12.16 -29.75 18.89
N SER A 16 12.80 -30.55 18.04
CA SER A 16 13.51 -31.76 18.44
C SER A 16 14.96 -31.50 18.87
N VAL A 17 15.43 -30.26 18.82
CA VAL A 17 16.81 -29.90 19.19
C VAL A 17 16.96 -29.91 20.71
N THR A 18 17.80 -30.82 21.21
CA THR A 18 18.03 -31.02 22.65
C THR A 18 18.99 -29.99 23.25
N ASP A 19 19.83 -29.34 22.44
CA ASP A 19 20.80 -28.33 22.89
C ASP A 19 20.18 -26.92 22.86
N PRO A 20 19.92 -26.29 24.02
CA PRO A 20 19.30 -24.96 24.12
C PRO A 20 20.04 -23.88 23.33
N LYS A 21 21.36 -24.02 23.15
CA LYS A 21 22.18 -23.03 22.42
C LYS A 21 21.97 -23.09 20.91
N LYS A 22 21.56 -24.25 20.40
CA LYS A 22 21.39 -24.50 18.96
C LYS A 22 19.94 -24.36 18.48
N VAL A 23 18.97 -24.33 19.39
CA VAL A 23 17.54 -24.19 19.05
C VAL A 23 17.29 -22.99 18.13
N LEU A 24 17.84 -21.81 18.45
CA LEU A 24 17.66 -20.60 17.64
C LEU A 24 18.35 -20.70 16.27
N GLU A 25 19.49 -21.38 16.18
CA GLU A 25 20.20 -21.60 14.92
C GLU A 25 19.42 -22.57 14.03
N ALA A 26 18.86 -23.64 14.60
CA ALA A 26 18.00 -24.58 13.89
C ALA A 26 16.72 -23.90 13.39
N TYR A 27 16.03 -23.17 14.27
CA TYR A 27 14.83 -22.39 13.93
C TYR A 27 15.09 -21.45 12.75
N TYR A 28 16.19 -20.71 12.80
CA TYR A 28 16.56 -19.77 11.75
C TYR A 28 16.96 -20.47 10.43
N SER A 29 17.66 -21.61 10.51
CA SER A 29 18.12 -22.36 9.33
C SER A 29 16.97 -22.97 8.52
N GLU A 30 15.83 -23.20 9.15
CA GLU A 30 14.59 -23.66 8.49
C GLU A 30 13.84 -22.54 7.76
N GLY A 31 14.40 -21.33 7.71
CA GLY A 31 13.78 -20.18 7.07
C GLY A 31 12.77 -19.45 7.98
N ASN A 32 12.75 -19.75 9.29
CA ASN A 32 11.98 -18.97 10.26
C ASN A 32 12.77 -17.75 10.73
N TYR A 33 12.85 -16.75 9.85
CA TYR A 33 13.57 -15.50 10.12
C TYR A 33 12.93 -14.63 11.21
N TYR A 34 11.65 -14.87 11.55
CA TYR A 34 10.84 -14.02 12.42
C TYR A 34 10.06 -14.83 13.46
N HIS A 35 9.93 -14.30 14.67
CA HIS A 35 9.46 -15.00 15.88
C HIS A 35 7.95 -14.85 16.19
N TYR A 36 7.12 -14.47 15.22
CA TYR A 36 5.80 -13.88 15.52
C TYR A 36 4.82 -14.86 16.21
N GLY A 37 4.92 -16.16 15.96
CA GLY A 37 4.14 -17.21 16.66
C GLY A 37 4.91 -17.91 17.79
N ASP A 38 6.21 -18.16 17.58
CA ASP A 38 6.94 -19.15 18.40
C ASP A 38 7.78 -18.55 19.54
N ILE A 39 7.69 -17.24 19.79
CA ILE A 39 8.59 -16.55 20.72
C ILE A 39 8.55 -17.13 22.14
N GLN A 40 7.38 -17.61 22.58
CA GLN A 40 7.21 -18.18 23.91
C GLN A 40 7.83 -19.57 24.02
N GLU A 41 7.61 -20.41 23.01
CA GLU A 41 8.19 -21.75 22.92
C GLU A 41 9.71 -21.70 22.76
N LEU A 42 10.22 -20.78 21.92
CA LEU A 42 11.66 -20.54 21.76
C LEU A 42 12.32 -20.09 23.07
N ALA A 43 11.64 -19.25 23.86
CA ALA A 43 12.14 -18.80 25.14
C ALA A 43 12.19 -19.95 26.17
N GLN A 44 11.20 -20.82 26.17
CA GLN A 44 11.18 -22.02 27.02
C GLN A 44 12.30 -23.00 26.66
N MET A 45 12.46 -23.31 25.37
CA MET A 45 13.47 -24.26 24.86
C MET A 45 14.91 -23.77 25.06
N THR A 46 15.14 -22.46 24.94
CA THR A 46 16.48 -21.87 25.04
C THR A 46 16.83 -21.41 26.46
N GLY A 47 15.83 -21.32 27.35
CA GLY A 47 15.98 -20.69 28.67
C GLY A 47 16.26 -19.18 28.61
N LEU A 48 16.06 -18.54 27.45
CA LEU A 48 16.33 -17.12 27.24
C LEU A 48 15.07 -16.27 27.44
N SER A 49 15.26 -15.01 27.84
CA SER A 49 14.16 -14.04 27.84
C SER A 49 13.63 -13.79 26.42
N HIS A 50 12.36 -13.41 26.31
CA HIS A 50 11.75 -13.01 25.03
C HIS A 50 12.61 -11.98 24.30
N LYS A 51 13.19 -11.00 25.02
CA LYS A 51 14.07 -9.99 24.43
C LYS A 51 15.32 -10.61 23.80
N ASN A 52 15.99 -11.53 24.49
CA ASN A 52 17.22 -12.14 23.99
C ASN A 52 16.96 -13.04 22.77
N VAL A 53 15.81 -13.72 22.70
CA VAL A 53 15.37 -14.44 21.50
C VAL A 53 15.23 -13.49 20.32
N ARG A 54 14.53 -12.34 20.50
CA ARG A 54 14.39 -11.32 19.45
C ARG A 54 15.74 -10.76 18.98
N ASP A 55 16.58 -10.40 19.93
CA ASP A 55 17.89 -9.79 19.67
C ASP A 55 18.82 -10.78 18.93
N THR A 56 18.76 -12.07 19.27
CA THR A 56 19.59 -13.11 18.64
C THR A 56 19.15 -13.36 17.19
N LEU A 57 17.85 -13.55 16.94
CA LEU A 57 17.34 -13.69 15.57
C LEU A 57 17.62 -12.44 14.72
N CYS A 58 17.60 -11.26 15.32
CA CYS A 58 18.01 -10.02 14.65
C CYS A 58 19.49 -10.02 14.25
N ARG A 59 20.38 -10.54 15.10
CA ARG A 59 21.80 -10.69 14.76
C ARG A 59 22.02 -11.68 13.62
N PHE A 60 21.25 -12.76 13.55
CA PHE A 60 21.33 -13.74 12.45
C PHE A 60 20.93 -13.11 11.12
N ARG A 61 19.80 -12.37 11.08
CA ARG A 61 19.38 -11.62 9.89
C ARG A 61 20.46 -10.65 9.41
N LYS A 62 20.99 -9.81 10.32
CA LYS A 62 22.05 -8.85 9.99
C LYS A 62 23.33 -9.52 9.48
N ARG A 63 23.68 -10.69 10.03
CA ARG A 63 24.85 -11.47 9.59
C ARG A 63 24.67 -11.94 8.16
N ASP A 64 23.50 -12.47 7.82
CA ASP A 64 23.18 -12.97 6.49
C ASP A 64 23.01 -11.85 5.46
N GLU A 65 22.36 -10.73 5.84
CA GLU A 65 22.30 -9.50 5.02
C GLU A 65 23.71 -9.01 4.67
N LYS A 66 24.64 -9.00 5.64
CA LYS A 66 26.05 -8.62 5.40
C LYS A 66 26.78 -9.62 4.50
N ALA A 67 26.39 -10.89 4.55
CA ALA A 67 26.93 -11.94 3.69
C ALA A 67 26.28 -11.99 2.29
N GLY A 68 25.31 -11.11 2.00
CA GLY A 68 24.61 -11.07 0.71
C GLY A 68 23.57 -12.17 0.52
N LYS A 69 23.21 -12.89 1.59
CA LYS A 69 22.14 -13.91 1.52
C LYS A 69 20.76 -13.23 1.51
N PRO A 70 19.79 -13.78 0.76
CA PRO A 70 18.45 -13.23 0.71
C PRO A 70 17.72 -13.44 2.05
N VAL A 71 17.56 -12.36 2.82
CA VAL A 71 16.69 -12.33 4.01
C VAL A 71 15.36 -11.69 3.58
N PRO A 72 14.22 -12.40 3.71
CA PRO A 72 12.92 -11.83 3.34
C PRO A 72 12.62 -10.61 4.23
N PRO A 73 11.89 -9.60 3.72
CA PRO A 73 11.47 -8.47 4.55
C PRO A 73 10.55 -8.96 5.69
N PRO A 74 10.49 -8.24 6.82
CA PRO A 74 9.60 -8.61 7.91
C PRO A 74 8.16 -8.69 7.38
N PRO A 75 7.45 -9.81 7.65
CA PRO A 75 6.04 -9.89 7.30
C PRO A 75 5.36 -8.69 7.94
N ARG A 76 4.56 -7.99 7.13
CA ARG A 76 3.78 -6.87 7.64
C ARG A 76 2.90 -7.46 8.73
N GLN A 77 3.03 -6.94 9.94
CA GLN A 77 2.04 -7.26 10.97
C GLN A 77 0.71 -6.80 10.40
N GLN A 78 -0.16 -7.75 10.07
CA GLN A 78 -1.56 -7.46 9.79
C GLN A 78 -2.12 -6.89 11.09
N ASN A 79 -2.11 -5.56 11.20
CA ASN A 79 -2.95 -4.84 12.15
C ASN A 79 -4.39 -4.81 11.59
N GLU A 80 -4.83 -5.92 11.04
CA GLU A 80 -6.20 -6.08 10.57
C GLU A 80 -6.99 -6.46 11.81
N PHE A 81 -7.82 -5.53 12.26
CA PHE A 81 -8.83 -5.81 13.27
C PHE A 81 -9.79 -6.84 12.68
N SER A 82 -10.16 -7.85 13.46
CA SER A 82 -11.24 -8.76 13.07
C SER A 82 -12.53 -7.98 12.82
N ASP A 83 -13.47 -8.56 12.08
CA ASP A 83 -14.73 -7.88 11.77
C ASP A 83 -15.52 -7.55 13.05
N GLU A 84 -15.55 -8.46 14.02
CA GLU A 84 -16.13 -8.21 15.35
C GLU A 84 -15.43 -7.04 16.09
N GLN A 85 -14.09 -6.98 16.05
CA GLN A 85 -13.36 -5.86 16.65
C GLN A 85 -13.67 -4.55 15.95
N ARG A 86 -13.81 -4.59 14.62
CA ARG A 86 -14.11 -3.42 13.81
C ARG A 86 -15.52 -2.92 14.08
N GLU A 87 -16.51 -3.81 14.16
CA GLU A 87 -17.89 -3.49 14.49
C GLU A 87 -18.00 -2.80 15.85
N ILE A 88 -17.38 -3.38 16.89
CA ILE A 88 -17.37 -2.77 18.24
C ILE A 88 -16.70 -1.39 18.23
N LEU A 89 -15.59 -1.24 17.51
CA LEU A 89 -14.88 0.03 17.39
C LEU A 89 -15.71 1.08 16.65
N GLU A 90 -16.38 0.71 15.56
CA GLU A 90 -17.23 1.57 14.72
C GLU A 90 -18.49 1.99 15.47
N GLU A 91 -19.22 1.05 16.08
CA GLU A 91 -20.41 1.34 16.88
C GLU A 91 -20.10 2.30 18.04
N THR A 92 -18.95 2.10 18.70
CA THR A 92 -18.52 2.99 19.79
C THR A 92 -18.12 4.37 19.25
N PHE A 93 -17.60 4.45 18.02
CA PHE A 93 -17.18 5.68 17.36
C PHE A 93 -18.34 6.52 16.87
N GLU A 94 -19.39 5.91 16.34
CA GLU A 94 -20.62 6.61 15.97
C GLU A 94 -21.27 7.29 17.18
N LYS A 95 -21.24 6.62 18.34
CA LYS A 95 -21.79 7.17 19.59
C LYS A 95 -20.95 8.32 20.16
N HIS A 96 -19.63 8.31 19.94
CA HIS A 96 -18.69 9.27 20.56
C HIS A 96 -17.59 9.79 19.61
N PRO A 97 -17.93 10.49 18.52
CA PRO A 97 -16.95 10.80 17.45
C PRO A 97 -15.92 11.88 17.84
N LEU A 98 -16.21 12.72 18.84
CA LEU A 98 -15.42 13.93 19.15
C LEU A 98 -14.38 13.73 20.26
N MET A 99 -13.33 14.57 20.23
CA MET A 99 -12.34 14.61 21.31
C MET A 99 -12.99 15.04 22.63
N GLY A 100 -12.70 14.31 23.71
CA GLY A 100 -13.24 14.56 25.05
C GLY A 100 -14.37 13.60 25.46
N GLN A 101 -15.05 12.97 24.49
CA GLN A 101 -16.04 11.92 24.77
C GLN A 101 -15.40 10.54 24.91
N TRP A 102 -14.17 10.38 24.41
CA TRP A 102 -13.35 9.21 24.64
C TRP A 102 -12.50 9.37 25.90
N THR A 103 -13.04 8.93 27.03
CA THR A 103 -12.31 8.93 28.29
C THR A 103 -11.35 7.73 28.39
N PRO A 104 -10.33 7.78 29.26
CA PRO A 104 -9.46 6.64 29.53
C PRO A 104 -10.23 5.38 29.98
N GLU A 105 -11.33 5.57 30.71
CA GLU A 105 -12.21 4.49 31.18
C GLU A 105 -12.92 3.82 30.00
N LYS A 106 -13.45 4.62 29.06
CA LYS A 106 -14.06 4.09 27.83
C LYS A 106 -13.06 3.35 26.97
N THR A 107 -11.84 3.87 26.88
CA THR A 107 -10.75 3.21 26.16
C THR A 107 -10.42 1.86 26.80
N ARG A 108 -10.43 1.77 28.13
CA ARG A 108 -10.23 0.50 28.86
C ARG A 108 -11.37 -0.48 28.61
N GLU A 109 -12.63 -0.03 28.66
CA GLU A 109 -13.81 -0.84 28.37
C GLU A 109 -13.73 -1.46 26.96
N ILE A 110 -13.33 -0.68 25.96
CA ILE A 110 -13.16 -1.17 24.58
C ILE A 110 -12.00 -2.17 24.51
N CYS A 111 -10.89 -1.92 25.21
CA CYS A 111 -9.77 -2.86 25.25
C CYS A 111 -10.17 -4.20 25.87
N GLU A 112 -11.00 -4.18 26.91
CA GLU A 112 -11.54 -5.40 27.54
C GLU A 112 -12.47 -6.16 26.58
N LYS A 113 -13.36 -5.45 25.87
CA LYS A 113 -14.29 -6.06 24.91
C LYS A 113 -13.61 -6.63 23.65
N THR A 114 -12.59 -5.93 23.14
CA THR A 114 -11.95 -6.26 21.85
C THR A 114 -10.66 -7.07 22.02
N GLY A 115 -10.12 -7.18 23.23
CA GLY A 115 -8.79 -7.73 23.49
C GLY A 115 -7.64 -6.88 22.93
N LEU A 116 -7.92 -5.69 22.40
CA LEU A 116 -6.94 -4.81 21.80
C LEU A 116 -6.14 -4.05 22.85
N LYS A 117 -4.90 -3.70 22.53
CA LYS A 117 -4.09 -2.83 23.38
C LYS A 117 -4.61 -1.40 23.29
N VAL A 118 -4.52 -0.66 24.40
CA VAL A 118 -4.85 0.79 24.48
C VAL A 118 -4.21 1.59 23.33
N LYS A 119 -2.96 1.29 22.98
CA LYS A 119 -2.27 1.94 21.86
C LYS A 119 -2.91 1.66 20.50
N GLN A 120 -3.42 0.45 20.27
CA GLN A 120 -4.09 0.08 19.02
C GLN A 120 -5.43 0.80 18.90
N VAL A 121 -6.22 0.81 19.98
CA VAL A 121 -7.50 1.56 20.05
C VAL A 121 -7.26 3.05 19.81
N ASN A 122 -6.33 3.67 20.55
CA ASN A 122 -6.00 5.10 20.38
C ASN A 122 -5.52 5.44 18.97
N ASN A 123 -4.70 4.58 18.36
CA ASN A 123 -4.27 4.77 16.99
C ASN A 123 -5.44 4.68 16.03
N TRP A 124 -6.29 3.67 16.14
CA TRP A 124 -7.47 3.51 15.30
C TRP A 124 -8.38 4.74 15.40
N LEU A 125 -8.65 5.23 16.60
CA LEU A 125 -9.44 6.44 16.85
C LEU A 125 -8.85 7.68 16.20
N CYS A 126 -7.53 7.86 16.28
CA CYS A 126 -6.87 8.95 15.59
C CYS A 126 -7.03 8.85 14.06
N HIS A 127 -7.02 7.64 13.51
CA HIS A 127 -7.22 7.45 12.07
C HIS A 127 -8.68 7.70 11.67
N GLN A 128 -9.65 7.25 12.45
CA GLN A 128 -11.07 7.49 12.16
C GLN A 128 -11.43 8.97 12.24
N ARG A 129 -10.98 9.69 13.26
CA ARG A 129 -11.15 11.15 13.31
C ARG A 129 -10.51 11.86 12.11
N ARG A 130 -9.34 11.42 11.67
CA ARG A 130 -8.70 11.98 10.46
C ARG A 130 -9.50 11.70 9.17
N LYS A 131 -10.20 10.57 9.08
CA LYS A 131 -11.11 10.28 7.97
C LYS A 131 -12.32 11.22 8.03
N LEU A 132 -12.92 11.38 9.21
CA LEU A 132 -14.12 12.19 9.43
C LEU A 132 -13.86 13.68 9.22
N ASP A 133 -12.71 14.19 9.66
CA ASP A 133 -12.34 15.60 9.46
C ASP A 133 -12.14 15.96 7.98
N GLY A 134 -11.87 15.00 7.09
CA GLY A 134 -11.57 15.19 5.66
C GLY A 134 -10.31 16.03 5.35
N ARG A 135 -9.85 16.84 6.31
CA ARG A 135 -8.69 17.75 6.23
C ARG A 135 -7.36 17.03 6.36
N GLY A 136 -7.34 15.81 6.91
CA GLY A 136 -6.12 15.05 7.14
C GLY A 136 -5.34 14.80 5.85
N ASN A 137 -6.04 14.42 4.77
CA ASN A 137 -5.37 14.11 3.51
C ASN A 137 -4.85 15.37 2.80
N GLU A 138 -5.64 16.45 2.74
CA GLU A 138 -5.23 17.67 2.04
C GLU A 138 -4.21 18.50 2.84
N LYS A 139 -4.37 18.62 4.16
CA LYS A 139 -3.39 19.31 5.03
C LYS A 139 -2.07 18.54 5.09
N ASP A 140 -2.10 17.20 5.16
CA ASP A 140 -0.88 16.39 5.13
C ASP A 140 -0.25 16.39 3.72
N ARG A 141 -1.05 16.36 2.65
CA ARG A 141 -0.56 16.55 1.27
C ARG A 141 0.14 17.90 1.11
N ARG A 142 -0.44 18.98 1.64
CA ARG A 142 0.17 20.31 1.66
C ARG A 142 1.45 20.35 2.50
N ARG A 143 1.45 19.75 3.69
CA ARG A 143 2.65 19.64 4.54
C ARG A 143 3.77 18.87 3.84
N ARG A 144 3.46 17.71 3.24
CA ARG A 144 4.42 16.91 2.46
C ARG A 144 4.97 17.69 1.27
N ARG A 145 4.15 18.47 0.57
CA ARG A 145 4.59 19.38 -0.49
C ARG A 145 5.57 20.44 0.05
N MET A 146 5.26 21.08 1.17
CA MET A 146 6.15 22.07 1.81
C MET A 146 7.50 21.46 2.21
N ILE A 147 7.50 20.30 2.88
CA ILE A 147 8.73 19.59 3.26
C ILE A 147 9.54 19.21 2.03
N LYS A 148 8.88 18.77 0.94
CA LYS A 148 9.55 18.46 -0.32
C LYS A 148 10.20 19.70 -0.94
N LEU A 149 9.48 20.83 -0.97
CA LEU A 149 10.00 22.11 -1.46
C LEU A 149 11.18 22.60 -0.61
N GLU A 150 11.10 22.47 0.72
CA GLU A 150 12.19 22.83 1.63
C GLU A 150 13.42 21.95 1.44
N LYS A 151 13.24 20.63 1.28
CA LYS A 151 14.36 19.71 0.95
C LYS A 151 14.98 20.01 -0.41
N ILE A 152 14.17 20.43 -1.39
CA ILE A 152 14.66 20.92 -2.69
C ILE A 152 15.47 22.20 -2.49
N ARG A 153 14.96 23.17 -1.72
CA ARG A 153 15.66 24.43 -1.40
C ARG A 153 17.01 24.18 -0.72
N LEU A 154 17.05 23.21 0.18
CA LEU A 154 18.26 22.82 0.92
C LEU A 154 19.19 21.88 0.10
N GLY A 155 18.85 21.56 -1.16
CA GLY A 155 19.65 20.68 -2.02
C GLY A 155 19.72 19.22 -1.59
N THR A 156 18.92 18.81 -0.59
CA THR A 156 18.92 17.45 -0.02
C THR A 156 17.97 16.49 -0.76
N ALA A 157 17.06 17.02 -1.57
CA ALA A 157 16.18 16.23 -2.43
C ALA A 157 16.45 16.50 -3.92
N ARG A 158 16.37 15.44 -4.73
CA ARG A 158 16.48 15.56 -6.19
C ARG A 158 15.27 16.33 -6.73
N VAL A 159 15.53 17.43 -7.42
CA VAL A 159 14.52 18.15 -8.19
C VAL A 159 14.12 17.28 -9.39
N SER A 160 12.84 17.35 -9.78
CA SER A 160 12.41 16.76 -11.05
C SER A 160 13.31 17.29 -12.17
N ALA A 161 13.73 16.41 -13.09
CA ALA A 161 14.51 16.84 -14.25
C ALA A 161 13.72 17.78 -15.18
N PHE A 162 12.39 17.77 -15.03
CA PHE A 162 11.42 18.53 -15.79
C PHE A 162 10.68 19.55 -14.92
N SER A 163 10.47 20.75 -15.45
CA SER A 163 9.62 21.78 -14.83
C SER A 163 8.12 21.41 -14.93
N PRO A 164 7.23 22.02 -14.14
CA PRO A 164 5.79 21.72 -14.22
C PRO A 164 5.19 21.91 -15.63
N PRO A 165 5.46 23.00 -16.37
CA PRO A 165 4.95 23.13 -17.74
C PRO A 165 5.48 22.07 -18.71
N GLU A 166 6.73 21.63 -18.53
CA GLU A 166 7.31 20.53 -19.32
C GLU A 166 6.61 19.21 -19.02
N LEU A 167 6.22 18.97 -17.76
CA LEU A 167 5.46 17.79 -17.37
C LEU A 167 4.05 17.82 -17.97
N ASP A 168 3.35 18.95 -17.93
CA ASP A 168 2.02 19.10 -18.51
C ASP A 168 2.03 18.83 -20.02
N LEU A 169 3.05 19.33 -20.72
CA LEU A 169 3.27 19.05 -22.14
C LEU A 169 3.47 17.55 -22.40
N MET A 170 4.32 16.89 -21.61
CA MET A 170 4.60 15.46 -21.75
C MET A 170 3.37 14.59 -21.41
N GLU A 171 2.56 15.01 -20.43
CA GLU A 171 1.29 14.37 -20.09
C GLU A 171 0.27 14.49 -21.23
N ALA A 172 0.17 15.64 -21.90
CA ALA A 172 -0.70 15.81 -23.06
C ALA A 172 -0.34 14.87 -24.22
N PHE A 173 0.96 14.68 -24.49
CA PHE A 173 1.41 13.73 -25.51
C PHE A 173 1.22 12.27 -25.10
N HIS A 174 1.32 11.97 -23.79
CA HIS A 174 0.99 10.65 -23.26
C HIS A 174 -0.48 10.31 -23.47
N LEU A 175 -1.38 11.24 -23.13
CA LEU A 175 -2.82 11.06 -23.28
C LEU A 175 -3.21 10.84 -24.75
N LYS A 176 -2.61 11.60 -25.68
CA LYS A 176 -2.78 11.37 -27.12
C LYS A 176 -2.32 9.98 -27.56
N ALA A 177 -1.24 9.47 -26.95
CA ALA A 177 -0.75 8.13 -27.24
C ALA A 177 -1.70 7.04 -26.72
N GLU A 178 -2.25 7.20 -25.53
CA GLU A 178 -3.24 6.28 -24.94
C GLU A 178 -4.54 6.25 -25.74
N LEU A 179 -5.07 7.42 -26.12
CA LEU A 179 -6.28 7.51 -26.95
C LEU A 179 -6.11 6.80 -28.29
N ALA A 180 -4.92 6.90 -28.90
CA ALA A 180 -4.62 6.19 -30.13
C ALA A 180 -4.53 4.67 -29.89
N GLU A 181 -3.87 4.23 -28.81
CA GLU A 181 -3.74 2.81 -28.44
C GLU A 181 -5.12 2.18 -28.19
N ILE A 182 -6.03 2.89 -27.53
CA ILE A 182 -7.44 2.49 -27.33
C ILE A 182 -8.20 2.42 -28.67
N GLY A 183 -7.95 3.37 -29.57
CA GLY A 183 -8.51 3.38 -30.92
C GLY A 183 -7.85 2.40 -31.90
N GLY A 184 -6.97 1.50 -31.44
CA GLY A 184 -6.25 0.52 -32.27
C GLY A 184 -5.18 1.13 -33.18
N LYS A 185 -4.82 2.40 -33.00
CA LYS A 185 -3.83 3.13 -33.80
C LYS A 185 -2.52 3.28 -33.03
N GLN A 186 -1.40 3.11 -33.72
CA GLN A 186 -0.09 3.40 -33.14
C GLN A 186 0.20 4.90 -33.19
N PHE A 187 0.34 5.54 -32.04
CA PHE A 187 0.80 6.92 -31.93
C PHE A 187 2.29 6.97 -31.63
N LYS A 188 3.04 7.65 -32.50
CA LYS A 188 4.47 7.86 -32.31
C LYS A 188 4.69 9.17 -31.56
N ILE A 189 5.29 9.08 -30.37
CA ILE A 189 5.64 10.26 -29.57
C ILE A 189 6.63 11.14 -30.35
N PRO A 190 6.32 12.43 -30.59
CA PRO A 190 7.19 13.34 -31.35
C PRO A 190 8.34 13.83 -30.46
N TYR A 191 9.35 12.98 -30.28
CA TYR A 191 10.49 13.30 -29.43
C TYR A 191 11.29 14.53 -29.87
N GLY A 192 11.32 14.86 -31.18
CA GLY A 192 12.02 16.04 -31.68
C GLY A 192 11.40 17.35 -31.16
N GLU A 193 10.08 17.47 -31.30
CA GLU A 193 9.31 18.63 -30.81
C GLU A 193 9.42 18.77 -29.28
N LEU A 194 9.44 17.64 -28.56
CA LEU A 194 9.62 17.63 -27.12
C LEU A 194 11.03 18.08 -26.70
N VAL A 195 12.08 17.72 -27.44
CA VAL A 195 13.45 18.21 -27.18
C VAL A 195 13.50 19.72 -27.41
N GLU A 196 12.90 20.22 -28.48
CA GLU A 196 12.88 21.64 -28.83
C GLU A 196 12.11 22.46 -27.78
N LYS A 197 10.94 22.00 -27.34
CA LYS A 197 10.09 22.70 -26.38
C LYS A 197 10.57 22.62 -24.94
N THR A 198 11.23 21.51 -24.54
CA THR A 198 11.68 21.31 -23.15
C THR A 198 13.16 21.63 -22.94
N GLY A 199 13.94 21.72 -24.02
CA GLY A 199 15.40 21.85 -23.96
C GLY A 199 16.10 20.66 -23.28
N LYS A 200 15.41 19.54 -23.09
CA LYS A 200 15.94 18.35 -22.40
C LYS A 200 16.46 17.34 -23.40
N ASP A 201 17.50 16.62 -22.98
CA ASP A 201 18.02 15.48 -23.74
C ASP A 201 16.91 14.46 -24.02
N ARG A 202 16.85 14.01 -25.28
CA ARG A 202 15.92 12.99 -25.78
C ARG A 202 15.90 11.75 -24.91
N LYS A 203 17.06 11.34 -24.36
CA LYS A 203 17.14 10.19 -23.45
C LYS A 203 16.29 10.40 -22.19
N LYS A 204 16.35 11.59 -21.57
CA LYS A 204 15.57 11.91 -20.37
C LYS A 204 14.08 11.92 -20.66
N ILE A 205 13.69 12.49 -21.81
CA ILE A 205 12.30 12.54 -22.28
C ILE A 205 11.79 11.11 -22.48
N ARG A 206 12.54 10.26 -23.20
CA ARG A 206 12.20 8.85 -23.41
C ARG A 206 12.07 8.09 -22.08
N ASP A 207 13.05 8.23 -21.19
CA ASP A 207 13.05 7.55 -19.90
C ASP A 207 11.84 7.95 -19.03
N TRP A 208 11.35 9.18 -19.16
CA TRP A 208 10.11 9.62 -18.51
C TRP A 208 8.90 8.86 -19.05
N PHE A 209 8.72 8.79 -20.39
CA PHE A 209 7.60 8.07 -21.00
C PHE A 209 7.64 6.56 -20.68
N SER A 210 8.83 5.95 -20.67
CA SER A 210 8.99 4.54 -20.28
C SER A 210 8.61 4.30 -18.83
N LYS A 211 9.02 5.18 -17.90
CA LYS A 211 8.64 5.09 -16.48
C LYS A 211 7.16 5.36 -16.25
N ARG A 212 6.54 6.19 -17.10
CA ARG A 212 5.10 6.47 -17.03
C ARG A 212 4.28 5.26 -17.47
N LYS A 213 4.57 4.68 -18.65
CA LYS A 213 3.92 3.45 -19.13
C LYS A 213 4.05 2.27 -18.15
N LEU A 214 5.19 2.16 -17.45
CA LEU A 214 5.36 1.13 -16.39
C LEU A 214 4.45 1.38 -15.18
N ARG A 215 4.28 2.65 -14.78
CA ARG A 215 3.42 3.04 -13.66
C ARG A 215 1.95 2.78 -13.97
N ASP A 216 1.52 3.08 -15.19
CA ASP A 216 0.13 2.88 -15.60
C ASP A 216 -0.17 1.38 -15.75
N LYS A 217 0.75 0.57 -16.27
CA LYS A 217 0.63 -0.91 -16.22
C LYS A 217 0.54 -1.45 -14.79
N ASN A 218 1.37 -0.94 -13.88
CA ASN A 218 1.32 -1.35 -12.48
C ASN A 218 0.03 -0.88 -11.77
N PHE A 219 -0.50 0.28 -12.15
CA PHE A 219 -1.77 0.79 -11.65
C PHE A 219 -2.95 -0.05 -12.15
N VAL A 220 -3.00 -0.38 -13.44
CA VAL A 220 -4.00 -1.27 -14.03
C VAL A 220 -3.92 -2.66 -13.39
N LYS A 221 -2.72 -3.23 -13.26
CA LYS A 221 -2.53 -4.53 -12.58
C LYS A 221 -2.96 -4.48 -11.11
N SER A 222 -2.77 -3.36 -10.43
CA SER A 222 -3.24 -3.16 -9.06
C SER A 222 -4.76 -3.06 -8.97
N MET A 223 -5.42 -2.45 -9.95
CA MET A 223 -6.88 -2.38 -10.06
C MET A 223 -7.50 -3.74 -10.44
N GLU A 224 -6.87 -4.49 -11.35
CA GLU A 224 -7.29 -5.84 -11.72
C GLU A 224 -7.15 -6.82 -10.56
N ASN A 225 -6.07 -6.72 -9.79
CA ASN A 225 -5.90 -7.52 -8.57
C ASN A 225 -6.97 -7.17 -7.52
N GLN A 226 -7.34 -5.90 -7.37
CA GLN A 226 -8.44 -5.49 -6.48
C GLN A 226 -9.81 -5.99 -6.96
N LYS A 227 -10.05 -6.01 -8.28
CA LYS A 227 -11.27 -6.59 -8.86
C LYS A 227 -11.34 -8.11 -8.74
N MET A 228 -10.21 -8.80 -8.85
CA MET A 228 -10.14 -10.26 -8.65
C MET A 228 -10.36 -10.64 -7.19
N GLU A 229 -9.92 -9.82 -6.23
CA GLU A 229 -10.21 -10.00 -4.80
C GLU A 229 -11.70 -9.82 -4.45
N GLU A 230 -12.48 -9.09 -5.26
CA GLU A 230 -13.95 -8.94 -5.11
C GLU A 230 -14.76 -10.10 -5.74
N ILE A 231 -14.15 -10.98 -6.54
CA ILE A 231 -14.87 -12.04 -7.29
C ILE A 231 -14.78 -13.41 -6.61
N ASP A 232 -13.92 -13.58 -5.59
CA ASP A 232 -13.72 -14.86 -4.87
C ASP A 232 -14.66 -15.08 -3.66
N GLU A 233 -15.75 -14.31 -3.51
CA GLU A 233 -16.86 -14.71 -2.62
C GLU A 233 -17.85 -15.65 -3.33
N PRO A 234 -18.02 -16.92 -2.90
CA PRO A 234 -19.02 -17.80 -3.47
C PRO A 234 -20.37 -17.53 -2.81
N SER A 235 -21.16 -16.65 -3.40
CA SER A 235 -22.60 -16.57 -3.15
C SER A 235 -23.34 -17.40 -4.20
N GLY A 236 -23.92 -18.52 -3.76
CA GLY A 236 -24.69 -19.42 -4.58
C GLY A 236 -26.13 -18.92 -4.83
N SER A 237 -26.52 -19.05 -6.09
CA SER A 237 -27.87 -19.40 -6.61
C SER A 237 -28.90 -18.30 -6.94
N SER A 238 -29.10 -18.20 -8.27
CA SER A 238 -30.35 -18.03 -9.04
C SER A 238 -31.18 -16.74 -8.94
N SER A 239 -31.18 -15.97 -10.04
CA SER A 239 -32.25 -16.05 -11.06
C SER A 239 -31.87 -15.32 -12.34
N GLN A 240 -32.15 -15.94 -13.48
CA GLN A 240 -32.01 -15.37 -14.82
C GLN A 240 -33.03 -14.24 -15.05
N GLN A 241 -32.56 -13.06 -15.47
CA GLN A 241 -33.28 -12.21 -16.41
C GLN A 241 -32.28 -11.61 -17.42
N HIS A 242 -32.58 -11.82 -18.70
CA HIS A 242 -31.91 -11.24 -19.86
C HIS A 242 -32.24 -9.73 -19.92
N GLU A 243 -31.23 -8.86 -19.93
CA GLU A 243 -31.33 -7.52 -20.52
C GLU A 243 -30.06 -7.18 -21.30
N GLU A 244 -30.26 -6.51 -22.43
CA GLU A 244 -29.27 -6.14 -23.45
C GLU A 244 -28.15 -5.22 -22.93
N PRO A 245 -26.96 -5.22 -23.57
CA PRO A 245 -25.83 -4.41 -23.13
C PRO A 245 -26.07 -2.91 -23.40
N GLN A 246 -26.43 -2.16 -22.35
CA GLN A 246 -26.40 -0.70 -22.34
C GLN A 246 -24.94 -0.18 -22.49
N PRO A 247 -24.73 0.90 -23.25
CA PRO A 247 -23.39 1.39 -23.57
C PRO A 247 -22.69 2.07 -22.38
N ASN A 248 -21.56 1.51 -21.97
CA ASN A 248 -20.50 2.05 -21.08
C ASN A 248 -20.71 3.47 -20.52
N ASP A 249 -21.32 3.58 -19.33
CA ASP A 249 -21.41 4.80 -18.50
C ASP A 249 -20.05 5.43 -18.15
N LEU A 250 -18.97 4.65 -18.25
CA LEU A 250 -17.59 5.14 -18.09
C LEU A 250 -17.22 6.18 -19.16
N HIS A 251 -17.79 6.04 -20.37
CA HIS A 251 -17.50 6.89 -21.53
C HIS A 251 -18.13 8.28 -21.38
N GLN A 252 -19.35 8.36 -20.84
CA GLN A 252 -20.05 9.62 -20.62
C GLN A 252 -19.47 10.41 -19.44
N ASN A 253 -19.08 9.73 -18.35
CA ASN A 253 -18.46 10.39 -17.20
C ASN A 253 -17.09 11.00 -17.53
N LEU A 254 -16.27 10.30 -18.34
CA LEU A 254 -14.98 10.84 -18.78
C LEU A 254 -15.15 12.00 -19.77
N GLN A 255 -16.08 11.92 -20.73
CA GLN A 255 -16.37 13.05 -21.64
C GLN A 255 -16.90 14.29 -20.91
N THR A 256 -17.73 14.10 -19.87
CA THR A 256 -18.28 15.21 -19.06
C THR A 256 -17.19 15.90 -18.24
N ILE A 257 -16.26 15.14 -17.65
CA ILE A 257 -15.08 15.69 -16.97
C ILE A 257 -14.17 16.42 -17.97
N LEU A 258 -13.99 15.87 -19.18
CA LEU A 258 -13.15 16.46 -20.24
C LEU A 258 -13.69 17.78 -20.79
N ASN A 259 -15.01 17.91 -20.96
CA ASN A 259 -15.63 19.15 -21.45
C ASN A 259 -15.54 20.30 -20.42
N SER A 260 -15.42 19.99 -19.12
CA SER A 260 -15.24 20.99 -18.06
C SER A 260 -13.82 21.58 -17.99
N LEU A 261 -12.84 20.97 -18.67
CA LEU A 261 -11.43 21.39 -18.69
C LEU A 261 -11.08 22.27 -19.91
N ILE A 262 -12.06 22.59 -20.76
CA ILE A 262 -11.88 23.49 -21.90
C ILE A 262 -11.98 24.94 -21.40
N PHE A 263 -10.82 25.60 -21.27
CA PHE A 263 -10.77 27.05 -21.05
C PHE A 263 -11.31 27.79 -22.29
N PRO A 264 -12.11 28.87 -22.13
CA PRO A 264 -12.56 29.66 -23.27
C PRO A 264 -11.35 30.25 -24.00
N VAL A 265 -11.27 29.96 -25.29
CA VAL A 265 -10.32 30.61 -26.21
C VAL A 265 -10.72 32.08 -26.28
N ASN A 266 -9.87 32.97 -25.77
CA ASN A 266 -10.03 34.41 -25.97
C ASN A 266 -9.92 34.71 -27.47
N PRO A 267 -10.95 35.31 -28.10
CA PRO A 267 -10.80 35.85 -29.44
C PRO A 267 -10.00 37.16 -29.36
N MET A 268 -8.97 37.27 -30.21
CA MET A 268 -8.43 38.56 -30.64
C MET A 268 -9.39 39.17 -31.67
#